data_AF-A0AAW4KW84-F1
#
_entry.id   AF-A0AAW4KW84-F1
#
_cell.length_a   1.000
_cell.length_b   1.000
_cell.length_c   1.000
_cell.angle_alpha   90.00
_cell.angle_beta   90.00
_cell.angle_gamma   90.00
#
_symmetry.space_group_name_H-M   'P 1'
#
loop_
_entity.id
_entity.type
_entity.pdbx_description
1 polymer ?
#
loop_
_entity_poly.entity_id
_entity_poly.type
_entity_poly.pdbx_seq_one_letter_code
_entity_poly.pdbx_strand_id
1 'polypeptide(L)'
;LAPQQRRASFDLLHGIPDEVAQVLAREGIDCDYRKGGALYCAARYPEQEGSLRRYLDKLYAQGLTEDDYRWLSPQQLAEQVRIAKPYGGIYAPHVAT
;
A
#
# COMPACT_ATOMS: atom_id res chain seq x y z
N LEU A 1 8.07 -7.94 -19.38
CA LEU A 1 6.64 -7.93 -19.74
C LEU A 1 6.35 -6.66 -20.52
N ALA A 2 5.50 -6.75 -21.55
CA ALA A 2 4.94 -5.54 -22.16
C ALA A 2 4.19 -4.72 -21.09
N PRO A 3 4.11 -3.38 -21.20
CA PRO A 3 3.46 -2.53 -20.21
C PRO A 3 2.05 -3.00 -19.81
N GLN A 4 1.23 -3.39 -20.79
CA GLN A 4 -0.12 -3.91 -20.57
C GLN A 4 -0.13 -5.23 -19.78
N GLN A 5 0.77 -6.17 -20.12
CA GLN A 5 0.86 -7.45 -19.40
C GLN A 5 1.29 -7.24 -17.94
N ARG A 6 2.23 -6.31 -17.70
CA ARG A 6 2.66 -5.97 -16.35
C ARG A 6 1.53 -5.35 -15.55
N ARG A 7 0.76 -4.43 -16.16
CA ARG A 7 -0.40 -3.82 -15.51
C ARG A 7 -1.43 -4.86 -15.12
N ALA A 8 -1.78 -5.76 -16.04
CA ALA A 8 -2.69 -6.87 -15.77
C ALA A 8 -2.18 -7.79 -14.64
N SER A 9 -0.87 -8.02 -14.55
CA SER A 9 -0.30 -8.77 -13.43
C SER A 9 -0.47 -8.05 -12.09
N PHE A 10 -0.28 -6.72 -12.04
CA PHE A 10 -0.53 -5.95 -10.81
C PHE A 10 -2.01 -5.93 -10.45
N ASP A 11 -2.91 -5.71 -11.41
CA ASP A 11 -4.35 -5.72 -11.16
C ASP A 11 -4.79 -7.08 -10.58
N LEU A 12 -4.26 -8.19 -11.11
CA LEU A 12 -4.50 -9.53 -10.57
C LEU A 12 -4.00 -9.66 -9.13
N LEU A 13 -2.75 -9.28 -8.85
CA LEU A 13 -2.15 -9.39 -7.52
C LEU A 13 -2.87 -8.53 -6.48
N HIS A 14 -3.24 -7.29 -6.84
CA HIS A 14 -3.94 -6.37 -5.97
C HIS A 14 -5.40 -6.78 -5.69
N GLY A 15 -5.99 -7.59 -6.57
CA GLY A 15 -7.34 -8.15 -6.41
C GLY A 15 -7.42 -9.39 -5.51
N ILE A 16 -6.31 -10.07 -5.21
CA ILE A 16 -6.30 -11.28 -4.36
C ILE A 16 -6.98 -11.04 -3.00
N PRO A 17 -6.69 -9.95 -2.26
CA PRO A 17 -7.42 -9.61 -1.04
C PRO A 17 -8.95 -9.56 -1.23
N ASP A 18 -9.44 -8.97 -2.32
CA ASP A 18 -10.88 -8.86 -2.58
C ASP A 18 -11.50 -10.23 -2.84
N GLU A 19 -10.81 -11.11 -3.57
CA GLU A 19 -11.22 -12.49 -3.77
C GLU A 19 -11.27 -13.27 -2.45
N VAL A 20 -10.24 -13.12 -1.61
CA VAL A 20 -10.20 -13.76 -0.28
C VAL A 20 -11.40 -13.32 0.56
N ALA A 21 -11.72 -12.02 0.59
CA ALA A 21 -12.91 -11.51 1.29
C ALA A 21 -14.21 -12.17 0.79
N GLN A 22 -14.36 -12.37 -0.52
CA GLN A 22 -15.52 -13.05 -1.10
C GLN A 22 -15.60 -14.51 -0.68
N VAL A 23 -14.47 -15.23 -0.67
CA VAL A 23 -14.41 -16.63 -0.25
C VAL A 23 -14.75 -16.77 1.23
N LEU A 24 -14.16 -15.95 2.10
CA LEU A 24 -14.45 -15.97 3.53
C LEU A 24 -15.95 -15.75 3.81
N ALA A 25 -16.56 -14.79 3.12
CA ALA A 25 -18.00 -14.53 3.23
C ALA A 25 -18.85 -15.71 2.74
N ARG A 26 -18.48 -16.33 1.62
CA ARG A 26 -19.19 -17.47 1.04
C ARG A 26 -19.11 -18.72 1.91
N GLU A 27 -17.94 -19.00 2.48
CA GLU A 27 -17.69 -20.18 3.30
C GLU A 27 -18.04 -19.98 4.79
N GLY A 28 -18.42 -18.77 5.19
CA GLY A 28 -18.75 -18.45 6.58
C GLY A 28 -17.55 -18.51 7.53
N ILE A 29 -16.36 -18.15 7.05
CA ILE A 29 -15.13 -18.16 7.83
C ILE A 29 -14.96 -16.80 8.52
N ASP A 30 -15.14 -16.79 9.84
CA ASP A 30 -14.88 -15.61 10.67
C ASP A 30 -13.43 -15.62 11.18
N CYS A 31 -12.57 -14.84 10.52
CA CYS A 31 -11.14 -14.75 10.84
C CYS A 31 -10.64 -13.31 10.99
N ASP A 32 -11.53 -12.38 11.37
CA ASP A 32 -11.19 -10.95 11.57
C ASP A 32 -10.62 -10.24 10.33
N TYR A 33 -10.87 -10.77 9.12
CA TYR A 33 -10.31 -10.25 7.88
C TYR A 33 -10.70 -8.79 7.61
N ARG A 34 -9.70 -7.92 7.43
CA ARG A 34 -9.90 -6.50 7.10
C ARG A 34 -8.91 -6.02 6.05
N LYS A 35 -9.40 -5.61 4.87
CA LYS A 35 -8.61 -4.91 3.85
C LYS A 35 -8.41 -3.43 4.22
N GLY A 36 -7.57 -3.18 5.22
CA GLY A 36 -7.28 -1.84 5.74
C GLY A 36 -6.10 -1.12 5.06
N GLY A 37 -5.38 -1.80 4.16
CA GLY A 37 -4.15 -1.31 3.57
C GLY A 37 -2.94 -1.40 4.52
N ALA A 38 -1.81 -0.88 4.06
CA ALA A 38 -0.56 -0.81 4.80
C ALA A 38 0.08 0.58 4.71
N LEU A 39 0.81 0.94 5.77
CA LEU A 39 1.59 2.18 5.85
C LEU A 39 3.08 1.84 6.03
N TYR A 40 3.90 2.29 5.09
CA TYR A 40 5.35 2.26 5.21
C TYR A 40 5.82 3.64 5.69
N CYS A 41 6.15 3.78 6.97
CA CYS A 41 6.40 5.08 7.58
C CYS A 41 7.90 5.41 7.70
N ALA A 42 8.31 6.60 7.28
CA ALA A 42 9.59 7.21 7.65
C ALA A 42 9.48 7.77 9.08
N ALA A 43 9.49 6.87 10.05
CA ALA A 43 9.02 7.14 11.41
C ALA A 43 10.06 7.72 12.38
N ARG A 44 11.37 7.58 12.11
CA ARG A 44 12.43 7.89 13.10
C ARG A 44 13.61 8.67 12.54
N TYR A 45 14.09 8.30 11.35
CA TYR A 45 15.34 8.85 10.79
C TYR A 45 15.10 9.57 9.46
N PRO A 46 15.71 10.75 9.22
CA PRO A 46 15.56 11.48 7.96
C PRO A 46 15.87 10.64 6.71
N GLU A 47 16.84 9.73 6.79
CA GLU A 47 17.26 8.87 5.70
C GLU A 47 16.17 7.87 5.27
N GLN A 48 15.17 7.62 6.12
CA GLN A 48 14.01 6.80 5.79
C GLN A 48 13.13 7.48 4.75
N GLU A 49 12.97 8.81 4.79
CA GLU A 49 12.22 9.53 3.77
C GLU A 49 12.85 9.32 2.40
N GLY A 50 14.16 9.56 2.29
CA GLY A 50 14.89 9.37 1.05
C GLY A 50 14.81 7.93 0.54
N SER A 51 14.85 6.94 1.44
CA SER A 51 14.73 5.53 1.09
C SER A 51 13.34 5.16 0.59
N LEU A 52 12.29 5.67 1.23
CA LEU A 52 10.91 5.43 0.81
C LEU A 52 10.57 6.15 -0.48
N ARG A 53 11.00 7.41 -0.68
CA ARG A 53 10.81 8.11 -1.97
C ARG A 53 11.43 7.33 -3.13
N ARG A 54 12.68 6.87 -2.99
CA ARG A 54 13.33 6.01 -3.98
C ARG A 54 12.60 4.69 -4.20
N TYR A 55 11.97 4.13 -3.18
CA TYR A 55 11.15 2.92 -3.32
C TYR A 55 9.87 3.22 -4.10
N LEU A 56 9.19 4.32 -3.80
CA LEU A 56 8.00 4.77 -4.53
C LEU A 56 8.31 5.04 -6.01
N ASP A 57 9.42 5.70 -6.31
CA ASP A 57 9.88 5.93 -7.68
C ASP A 57 10.08 4.61 -8.45
N LYS A 58 10.63 3.58 -7.79
CA LYS A 58 10.77 2.24 -8.39
C LYS A 58 9.44 1.56 -8.65
N LEU A 59 8.41 1.80 -7.83
CA LEU A 59 7.07 1.28 -8.07
C LEU A 59 6.43 1.99 -9.27
N TYR A 60 6.54 3.32 -9.35
CA TYR A 60 6.03 4.09 -10.49
C TYR A 60 6.76 3.77 -11.80
N ALA A 61 8.07 3.52 -11.75
CA ALA A 61 8.83 3.04 -12.90
C ALA A 61 8.33 1.67 -13.43
N GLN A 62 7.58 0.91 -12.62
CA GLN A 62 6.92 -0.33 -13.02
C GLN A 62 5.51 -0.11 -13.57
N GLY A 63 5.01 1.13 -13.65
CA GLY A 63 3.68 1.46 -14.18
C GLY A 63 2.55 1.42 -13.14
N LEU A 64 2.90 1.37 -11.85
CA LEU A 64 1.97 1.59 -10.75
C LEU A 64 1.67 3.08 -10.61
N THR A 65 0.50 3.43 -10.09
CA THR A 65 0.05 4.83 -9.97
C THR A 65 -0.18 5.23 -8.52
N GLU A 66 -0.59 6.49 -8.29
CA GLU A 66 -0.99 6.97 -6.97
C GLU A 66 -2.18 6.21 -6.36
N ASP A 67 -2.98 5.52 -7.19
CA ASP A 67 -4.06 4.65 -6.72
C ASP A 67 -3.52 3.35 -6.11
N ASP A 68 -2.32 2.91 -6.55
CA ASP A 68 -1.68 1.70 -6.05
C ASP A 68 -0.76 1.98 -4.86
N TYR A 69 0.00 3.06 -4.94
CA TYR A 69 0.93 3.50 -3.90
C TYR A 69 1.04 5.01 -3.92
N ARG A 70 0.83 5.69 -2.79
CA ARG A 70 0.96 7.16 -2.73
C ARG A 70 1.78 7.63 -1.55
N TRP A 71 2.50 8.72 -1.76
CA TRP A 71 3.18 9.42 -0.68
C TRP A 71 2.17 10.15 0.19
N LEU A 72 2.34 10.04 1.51
CA LEU A 72 1.67 10.84 2.51
C LEU A 72 2.68 11.79 3.14
N SER A 73 2.36 13.09 3.10
CA SER A 73 3.07 14.08 3.92
C SER A 73 2.92 13.75 5.41
N PRO A 74 3.75 14.31 6.31
CA PRO A 74 3.58 14.14 7.75
C PRO A 74 2.17 14.47 8.24
N GLN A 75 1.52 15.48 7.66
CA GLN A 75 0.14 15.86 8.00
C GLN A 75 -0.87 14.80 7.56
N GLN A 76 -0.78 14.33 6.31
CA GLN A 76 -1.67 13.28 5.79
C GLN A 76 -1.46 11.94 6.52
N LEU A 77 -0.21 11.63 6.89
CA LEU A 77 0.08 10.44 7.69
C LEU A 77 -0.55 10.55 9.08
N ALA A 78 -0.55 11.72 9.69
CA ALA A 78 -1.16 11.94 11.01
C ALA A 78 -2.69 11.75 11.03
N GLU A 79 -3.36 11.88 9.87
CA GLU A 79 -4.78 11.53 9.71
C GLU A 79 -5.01 10.01 9.76
N GLN A 80 -3.99 9.21 9.45
CA GLN A 80 -4.05 7.74 9.49
C GLN A 80 -3.52 7.18 10.81
N VAL A 81 -2.33 7.63 11.24
CA VAL A 81 -1.66 7.19 12.46
C VAL A 81 -0.76 8.29 13.03
N ARG A 82 -0.87 8.53 14.34
CA ARG A 82 -0.06 9.54 15.03
C ARG A 82 1.28 8.96 15.45
N ILE A 83 2.32 9.25 14.67
CA ILE A 83 3.72 8.95 14.97
C ILE A 83 4.40 10.23 15.50
N ALA A 84 5.34 10.09 16.42
CA ALA A 84 6.11 11.25 16.90
C ALA A 84 7.09 11.70 15.81
N LYS A 85 6.91 12.91 15.28
CA LYS A 85 7.79 13.58 14.31
C LYS A 85 8.15 12.72 13.08
N PRO A 86 7.17 12.21 12.31
CA PRO A 86 7.45 11.44 11.10
C PRO A 86 7.88 12.36 9.97
N TYR A 87 8.65 11.81 9.03
CA TYR A 87 9.04 12.50 7.80
C TYR A 87 8.07 12.23 6.64
N GLY A 88 7.08 11.35 6.84
CA GLY A 88 6.06 10.96 5.87
C GLY A 88 5.96 9.43 5.74
N GLY A 89 5.30 8.96 4.70
CA GLY A 89 5.19 7.52 4.44
C GLY A 89 4.54 7.19 3.10
N ILE A 90 4.51 5.90 2.77
CA ILE A 90 3.77 5.38 1.61
C ILE A 90 2.53 4.66 2.11
N TYR A 91 1.39 4.97 1.51
CA TYR A 91 0.15 4.22 1.67
C TYR A 91 -0.02 3.22 0.53
N ALA A 92 -0.32 1.97 0.87
CA ALA A 92 -0.65 0.89 -0.06
C ALA A 92 -2.05 0.31 0.30
N PRO A 93 -3.10 0.56 -0.50
CA PRO A 93 -4.48 0.17 -0.16
C PRO A 93 -4.76 -1.33 -0.33
N HIS A 94 -3.91 -2.05 -1.07
CA HIS A 94 -4.16 -3.43 -1.51
C HIS A 94 -3.75 -4.50 -0.48
N VAL A 95 -3.65 -4.14 0.80
CA VAL A 95 -3.20 -5.06 1.88
C VAL A 95 -4.34 -5.33 2.85
N ALA A 96 -4.37 -6.54 3.40
CA ALA A 96 -5.33 -6.95 4.43
C ALA A 96 -4.62 -7.60 5.63
N THR A 97 -5.29 -7.55 6.79
CA THR A 97 -4.90 -8.19 8.06
C THR A 97 -5.98 -9.13 8.53
#